data_AF-A0A1A3EIP3-F1
#
_entry.id   AF-A0A1A3EIP3-F1
#
_cell.length_a   1.000
_cell.length_b   1.000
_cell.length_c   1.000
_cell.angle_alpha   90.00
_cell.angle_beta   90.00
_cell.angle_gamma   90.00
#
_symmetry.space_group_name_H-M   'P 1'
#
loop_
_entity.id
_entity.type
_entity.pdbx_description
1 polymer ?
#
loop_
_entity_poly.entity_id
_entity_poly.type
_entity_poly.pdbx_seq_one_letter_code
_entity_poly.pdbx_strand_id
1 'polypeptide(L)'
;MRTDPTFRNHPIAALAVICLGVFVISVDATIVNVALPTLSRELGADTAQLQWIVDAYTLVMSGLLLSAGSLSDRYGRRGWLNSGLALFAVTSGIAAQMNSADALIAARAAMGVGAAVIFPTTLGLITNIFTDPVTRAKAIGLWAAMVGVGVAVGPISGGWLLEHFWWGSVFMVNIPIAALAIIGGTLFVPTSRDPAAPRVDVGGLILSTTGITALVYTVIEAPTWGWTDDRTAAGFITAATILVVFAWWERRSSHPMLDVSVFFNRRFSGGSLAVTAGFLTLFGFIFVITQYFQFIKDYTAFQAGVRLLPVAASIALASILGPRLVERRGTTAVVVAGLAVFAAGLAWASTADAATPYNQIATQMLLLGGGLGLTVSPATEAIMGSLPVDKAGVGSAVNDTTRELGGTLGVAIAGSIFASVYSGHLGTSALAGLPADPMRHSMALAHTVIQHLPAQQAGHVRAAVDRAFLDGLQVSSLVCAGIALGAAIVVGWLLPAREPARQKERELR
;
A
#
# COMPACT_ATOMS: atom_id res chain seq x y z
N MET A 1 -15.22 20.03 -27.73
CA MET A 1 -14.48 21.32 -27.80
C MET A 1 -13.21 21.20 -26.98
N ARG A 2 -12.03 21.46 -27.57
CA ARG A 2 -10.76 21.54 -26.82
C ARG A 2 -10.74 22.88 -26.09
N THR A 3 -11.08 22.86 -24.80
CA THR A 3 -10.92 24.04 -23.94
C THR A 3 -9.48 24.08 -23.46
N ASP A 4 -8.68 24.98 -24.02
CA ASP A 4 -7.35 25.26 -23.43
C ASP A 4 -7.52 25.74 -21.99
N PRO A 5 -6.55 25.48 -21.09
CA PRO A 5 -6.64 25.96 -19.71
C PRO A 5 -6.83 27.47 -19.69
N THR A 6 -7.67 27.95 -18.77
CA THR A 6 -7.98 29.37 -18.61
C THR A 6 -6.73 30.19 -18.31
N PHE A 7 -5.79 29.63 -17.54
CA PHE A 7 -4.49 30.23 -17.24
C PHE A 7 -3.35 29.43 -17.87
N ARG A 8 -2.85 29.91 -19.02
CA ARG A 8 -1.65 29.34 -19.66
C ARG A 8 -0.37 29.84 -18.95
N ASN A 9 0.71 29.04 -18.99
CA ASN A 9 2.05 29.35 -18.46
C ASN A 9 2.22 29.40 -16.92
N HIS A 10 1.43 28.64 -16.15
CA HIS A 10 1.62 28.48 -14.70
C HIS A 10 2.04 27.06 -14.31
N PRO A 11 3.26 26.60 -14.65
CA PRO A 11 3.70 25.22 -14.42
C PRO A 11 3.73 24.84 -12.93
N ILE A 12 3.99 25.81 -12.03
CA ILE A 12 3.98 25.59 -10.58
C ILE A 12 2.55 25.34 -10.07
N ALA A 13 1.56 26.08 -10.57
CA ALA A 13 0.17 25.87 -10.18
C ALA A 13 -0.34 24.52 -10.69
N ALA A 14 0.02 24.13 -11.93
CA ALA A 14 -0.28 22.81 -12.46
C ALA A 14 0.38 21.70 -11.61
N LEU A 15 1.64 21.87 -11.21
CA LEU A 15 2.32 20.92 -10.31
C LEU A 15 1.61 20.80 -8.96
N ALA A 16 1.18 21.92 -8.35
CA ALA A 16 0.44 21.89 -7.10
C ALA A 16 -0.88 21.09 -7.22
N VAL A 17 -1.60 21.25 -8.32
CA VAL A 17 -2.83 20.47 -8.61
C VAL A 17 -2.53 18.98 -8.79
N ILE A 18 -1.49 18.67 -9.54
CA ILE A 18 -1.04 17.28 -9.77
C ILE A 18 -0.64 16.62 -8.44
N CYS A 19 0.10 17.36 -7.61
CA CYS A 19 0.46 16.96 -6.26
C CYS A 19 -0.76 16.77 -5.35
N LEU A 20 -1.80 17.61 -5.48
CA LEU A 20 -3.05 17.46 -4.74
C LEU A 20 -3.79 16.16 -5.14
N GLY A 21 -3.76 15.82 -6.43
CA GLY A 21 -4.31 14.57 -6.95
C GLY A 21 -3.61 13.32 -6.40
N VAL A 22 -2.28 13.28 -6.36
CA VAL A 22 -1.59 12.13 -5.76
C VAL A 22 -1.71 12.12 -4.23
N PHE A 23 -1.79 13.30 -3.61
CA PHE A 23 -1.94 13.45 -2.17
C PHE A 23 -3.27 12.85 -1.68
N VAL A 24 -4.40 13.13 -2.35
CA VAL A 24 -5.71 12.63 -1.89
C VAL A 24 -5.78 11.11 -1.87
N ILE A 25 -5.25 10.43 -2.91
CA ILE A 25 -5.25 8.96 -2.97
C ILE A 25 -4.24 8.33 -2.01
N SER A 26 -3.16 9.05 -1.67
CA SER A 26 -2.16 8.60 -0.69
C SER A 26 -2.66 8.74 0.76
N VAL A 27 -3.38 9.83 1.05
CA VAL A 27 -4.10 10.00 2.32
C VAL A 27 -5.12 8.88 2.48
N ASP A 28 -5.95 8.65 1.47
CA ASP A 28 -7.01 7.65 1.51
C ASP A 28 -6.50 6.21 1.70
N ALA A 29 -5.37 5.86 1.07
CA ALA A 29 -4.74 4.55 1.24
C ALA A 29 -4.35 4.25 2.71
N THR A 30 -4.12 5.28 3.52
CA THR A 30 -3.61 5.12 4.89
C THR A 30 -4.59 5.54 5.97
N ILE A 31 -5.49 6.50 5.69
CA ILE A 31 -6.50 7.02 6.62
C ILE A 31 -7.43 5.91 7.13
N VAL A 32 -7.75 4.93 6.27
CA VAL A 32 -8.68 3.85 6.62
C VAL A 32 -8.14 2.94 7.72
N ASN A 33 -6.81 2.77 7.83
CA ASN A 33 -6.19 1.88 8.81
C ASN A 33 -6.49 2.31 10.26
N VAL A 34 -6.52 3.62 10.52
CA VAL A 34 -6.86 4.14 11.86
C VAL A 34 -8.36 4.03 12.15
N ALA A 35 -9.19 3.90 11.10
CA ALA A 35 -10.63 3.73 11.20
C ALA A 35 -11.06 2.27 11.39
N LEU A 36 -10.20 1.28 11.09
CA LEU A 36 -10.56 -0.15 11.16
C LEU A 36 -11.18 -0.56 12.50
N PRO A 37 -10.65 -0.17 13.68
CA PRO A 37 -11.28 -0.50 14.95
C PRO A 37 -12.69 0.09 15.11
N THR A 38 -12.91 1.30 14.60
CA THR A 38 -14.23 1.95 14.60
C THR A 38 -15.18 1.27 13.63
N LEU A 39 -14.74 0.97 12.40
CA LEU A 39 -15.52 0.24 11.40
C LEU A 39 -15.92 -1.15 11.89
N SER A 40 -15.04 -1.84 12.61
CA SER A 40 -15.35 -3.14 13.22
C SER A 40 -16.46 -3.04 14.27
N ARG A 41 -16.45 -2.00 15.10
CA ARG A 41 -17.51 -1.78 16.11
C ARG A 41 -18.83 -1.34 15.48
N GLU A 42 -18.78 -0.40 14.54
CA GLU A 42 -19.99 0.25 14.01
C GLU A 42 -20.65 -0.52 12.87
N LEU A 43 -19.89 -1.26 12.05
CA LEU A 43 -20.41 -2.09 10.96
C LEU A 43 -20.43 -3.58 11.29
N GLY A 44 -19.95 -3.96 12.49
CA GLY A 44 -19.77 -5.37 12.86
C GLY A 44 -18.74 -6.10 12.01
N ALA A 45 -17.81 -5.37 11.37
CA ALA A 45 -16.86 -5.94 10.42
C ALA A 45 -15.88 -6.90 11.10
N ASP A 46 -15.76 -8.11 10.57
CA ASP A 46 -14.78 -9.10 11.04
C ASP A 46 -13.36 -8.83 10.49
N THR A 47 -12.39 -9.62 10.94
CA THR A 47 -10.98 -9.42 10.57
C THR A 47 -10.72 -9.61 9.07
N ALA A 48 -11.50 -10.45 8.38
CA ALA A 48 -11.37 -10.64 6.93
C ALA A 48 -11.96 -9.43 6.18
N GLN A 49 -13.12 -8.94 6.60
CA GLN A 49 -13.75 -7.74 6.06
C GLN A 49 -12.89 -6.49 6.28
N LEU A 50 -12.23 -6.35 7.43
CA LEU A 50 -11.31 -5.23 7.68
C LEU A 50 -10.11 -5.26 6.72
N GLN A 51 -9.55 -6.44 6.43
CA GLN A 51 -8.51 -6.59 5.41
C GLN A 51 -9.06 -6.19 4.04
N TRP A 52 -10.24 -6.69 3.66
CA TRP A 52 -10.89 -6.34 2.39
C TRP A 52 -11.20 -4.85 2.23
N ILE A 53 -11.58 -4.14 3.29
CA ILE A 53 -11.82 -2.68 3.25
C ILE A 53 -10.54 -1.94 2.83
N VAL A 54 -9.37 -2.43 3.23
CA VAL A 54 -8.08 -1.88 2.80
C VAL A 54 -7.72 -2.39 1.41
N ASP A 55 -7.74 -3.71 1.22
CA ASP A 55 -7.18 -4.38 0.05
C ASP A 55 -8.03 -4.21 -1.20
N ALA A 56 -9.36 -4.16 -1.13
CA ALA A 56 -10.21 -3.98 -2.31
C ALA A 56 -9.86 -2.69 -3.07
N TYR A 57 -9.51 -1.63 -2.34
CA TYR A 57 -9.05 -0.37 -2.93
C TYR A 57 -7.69 -0.52 -3.63
N THR A 58 -6.67 -1.02 -2.92
CA THR A 58 -5.31 -1.12 -3.45
C THR A 58 -5.19 -2.18 -4.54
N LEU A 59 -5.95 -3.27 -4.45
CA LEU A 59 -6.00 -4.34 -5.43
C LEU A 59 -6.59 -3.87 -6.76
N VAL A 60 -7.75 -3.20 -6.73
CA VAL A 60 -8.35 -2.62 -7.94
C VAL A 60 -7.46 -1.50 -8.50
N MET A 61 -6.89 -0.66 -7.62
CA MET A 61 -5.94 0.36 -8.02
C MET A 61 -4.75 -0.25 -8.77
N SER A 62 -4.11 -1.27 -8.18
CA SER A 62 -2.93 -1.96 -8.73
C SER A 62 -3.23 -2.65 -10.06
N GLY A 63 -4.32 -3.42 -10.12
CA GLY A 63 -4.69 -4.17 -11.32
C GLY A 63 -4.96 -3.26 -12.52
N LEU A 64 -5.58 -2.10 -12.26
CA LEU A 64 -5.92 -1.15 -13.31
C LEU A 64 -4.81 -0.12 -13.61
N LEU A 65 -3.76 -0.01 -12.79
CA LEU A 65 -2.74 1.05 -12.86
C LEU A 65 -2.03 1.09 -14.22
N LEU A 66 -1.49 -0.06 -14.67
CA LEU A 66 -0.77 -0.19 -15.95
C LEU A 66 -1.67 0.19 -17.13
N SER A 67 -2.92 -0.29 -17.11
CA SER A 67 -3.88 -0.02 -18.18
C SER A 67 -4.30 1.45 -18.18
N ALA A 68 -4.68 1.99 -17.02
CA ALA A 68 -5.14 3.37 -16.88
C ALA A 68 -4.09 4.39 -17.33
N GLY A 69 -2.79 4.12 -17.10
CA GLY A 69 -1.70 4.93 -17.65
C GLY A 69 -1.78 5.06 -19.18
N SER A 70 -1.84 3.92 -19.88
CA SER A 70 -1.93 3.90 -21.35
C SER A 70 -3.21 4.56 -21.90
N LEU A 71 -4.37 4.38 -21.23
CA LEU A 71 -5.61 5.07 -21.61
C LEU A 71 -5.47 6.59 -21.42
N SER A 72 -4.88 7.02 -20.31
CA SER A 72 -4.71 8.45 -20.00
C SER A 72 -3.82 9.15 -21.02
N ASP A 73 -2.74 8.47 -21.45
CA ASP A 73 -1.85 8.96 -22.50
C ASP A 73 -2.58 9.09 -23.82
N ARG A 74 -3.34 8.06 -24.23
CA ARG A 74 -3.99 8.02 -25.54
C ARG A 74 -5.15 9.01 -25.70
N TYR A 75 -6.02 9.06 -24.71
CA TYR A 75 -7.29 9.80 -24.79
C TYR A 75 -7.20 11.20 -24.16
N GLY A 76 -6.20 11.47 -23.33
CA GLY A 76 -5.83 12.80 -22.90
C GLY A 76 -5.77 12.96 -21.37
N ARG A 77 -4.57 13.27 -20.88
CA ARG A 77 -4.23 13.19 -19.45
C ARG A 77 -5.09 14.08 -18.56
N ARG A 78 -5.34 15.34 -18.94
CA ARG A 78 -6.16 16.26 -18.13
C ARG A 78 -7.59 15.76 -17.92
N GLY A 79 -8.22 15.25 -18.99
CA GLY A 79 -9.58 14.73 -18.93
C GLY A 79 -9.66 13.52 -18.01
N TRP A 80 -8.69 12.60 -18.16
CA TRP A 80 -8.58 11.41 -17.33
C TRP A 80 -8.29 11.73 -15.85
N LEU A 81 -7.42 12.70 -15.57
CA LEU A 81 -7.18 13.15 -14.19
C LEU A 81 -8.49 13.62 -13.54
N ASN A 82 -9.23 14.51 -14.22
CA ASN A 82 -10.47 15.06 -13.68
C ASN A 82 -11.57 13.99 -13.57
N SER A 83 -11.68 13.06 -14.52
CA SER A 83 -12.65 11.96 -14.42
C SER A 83 -12.30 10.99 -13.30
N GLY A 84 -11.01 10.68 -13.12
CA GLY A 84 -10.53 9.85 -12.02
C GLY A 84 -10.82 10.50 -10.67
N LEU A 85 -10.52 11.79 -10.51
CA LEU A 85 -10.85 12.56 -9.31
C LEU A 85 -12.36 12.63 -9.06
N ALA A 86 -13.18 12.82 -10.10
CA ALA A 86 -14.63 12.86 -9.97
C ALA A 86 -15.19 11.51 -9.53
N LEU A 87 -14.75 10.42 -10.16
CA LEU A 87 -15.13 9.06 -9.78
C LEU A 87 -14.72 8.77 -8.34
N PHE A 88 -13.50 9.12 -7.96
CA PHE A 88 -12.96 8.96 -6.61
C PHE A 88 -13.78 9.75 -5.58
N ALA A 89 -14.13 11.01 -5.86
CA ALA A 89 -14.94 11.83 -4.97
C ALA A 89 -16.37 11.28 -4.79
N VAL A 90 -17.02 10.87 -5.89
CA VAL A 90 -18.38 10.30 -5.85
C VAL A 90 -18.38 9.00 -5.07
N THR A 91 -17.45 8.09 -5.37
CA THR A 91 -17.35 6.79 -4.67
C THR A 91 -16.93 6.96 -3.21
N SER A 92 -16.11 7.96 -2.87
CA SER A 92 -15.83 8.34 -1.47
C SER A 92 -17.11 8.78 -0.74
N GLY A 93 -17.96 9.58 -1.39
CA GLY A 93 -19.25 9.99 -0.84
C GLY A 93 -20.23 8.83 -0.66
N ILE A 94 -20.17 7.83 -1.54
CA ILE A 94 -20.92 6.57 -1.40
C ILE A 94 -20.38 5.77 -0.21
N ALA A 95 -19.06 5.57 -0.13
CA ALA A 95 -18.39 4.85 0.96
C ALA A 95 -18.75 5.41 2.34
N ALA A 96 -18.80 6.74 2.47
CA ALA A 96 -19.16 7.44 3.71
C ALA A 96 -20.59 7.16 4.23
N GLN A 97 -21.46 6.57 3.40
CA GLN A 97 -22.87 6.32 3.69
C GLN A 97 -23.23 4.83 3.75
N MET A 98 -22.24 3.93 3.66
CA MET A 98 -22.47 2.48 3.68
C MET A 98 -22.82 2.00 5.08
N ASN A 99 -23.83 1.12 5.21
CA ASN A 99 -24.27 0.58 6.50
C ASN A 99 -23.86 -0.89 6.72
N SER A 100 -23.03 -1.45 5.85
CA SER A 100 -22.46 -2.79 5.99
C SER A 100 -21.03 -2.84 5.48
N ALA A 101 -20.24 -3.74 6.05
CA ALA A 101 -18.84 -3.93 5.65
C ALA A 101 -18.71 -4.34 4.18
N ASP A 102 -19.54 -5.27 3.70
CA ASP A 102 -19.49 -5.74 2.30
C ASP A 102 -19.81 -4.62 1.30
N ALA A 103 -20.78 -3.76 1.62
CA ALA A 103 -21.10 -2.62 0.78
C ALA A 103 -19.97 -1.57 0.80
N LEU A 104 -19.31 -1.39 1.95
CA LEU A 104 -18.11 -0.56 2.05
C LEU A 104 -16.95 -1.14 1.23
N ILE A 105 -16.71 -2.45 1.26
CA ILE A 105 -15.70 -3.13 0.43
C ILE A 105 -15.95 -2.87 -1.06
N ALA A 106 -17.20 -2.99 -1.51
CA ALA A 106 -17.57 -2.67 -2.89
C ALA A 106 -17.33 -1.19 -3.24
N ALA A 107 -17.65 -0.26 -2.34
CA ALA A 107 -17.37 1.15 -2.52
C ALA A 107 -15.86 1.44 -2.57
N ARG A 108 -15.06 0.76 -1.75
CA ARG A 108 -13.58 0.83 -1.75
C ARG A 108 -13.00 0.33 -3.06
N ALA A 109 -13.50 -0.78 -3.59
CA ALA A 109 -13.14 -1.26 -4.92
C ALA A 109 -13.42 -0.21 -6.00
N ALA A 110 -14.60 0.44 -5.95
CA ALA A 110 -14.96 1.51 -6.88
C ALA A 110 -14.05 2.76 -6.76
N MET A 111 -13.66 3.14 -5.53
CA MET A 111 -12.66 4.18 -5.29
C MET A 111 -11.31 3.83 -5.91
N GLY A 112 -10.91 2.55 -5.82
CA GLY A 112 -9.68 2.03 -6.43
C GLY A 112 -9.61 2.27 -7.94
N VAL A 113 -10.74 2.22 -8.65
CA VAL A 113 -10.83 2.56 -10.08
C VAL A 113 -10.44 4.03 -10.33
N GLY A 114 -10.96 4.94 -9.51
CA GLY A 114 -10.59 6.36 -9.58
C GLY A 114 -9.11 6.59 -9.30
N ALA A 115 -8.58 5.93 -8.26
CA ALA A 115 -7.17 6.03 -7.89
C ALA A 115 -6.23 5.46 -8.96
N ALA A 116 -6.61 4.36 -9.61
CA ALA A 116 -5.87 3.75 -10.73
C ALA A 116 -5.67 4.72 -11.88
N VAL A 117 -6.65 5.60 -12.12
CA VAL A 117 -6.56 6.65 -13.14
C VAL A 117 -5.68 7.80 -12.67
N ILE A 118 -5.89 8.30 -11.45
CA ILE A 118 -5.20 9.48 -10.92
C ILE A 118 -3.69 9.24 -10.88
N PHE A 119 -3.26 8.11 -10.30
CA PHE A 119 -1.85 7.86 -9.99
C PHE A 119 -0.92 7.98 -11.22
N PRO A 120 -1.06 7.17 -12.29
CA PRO A 120 -0.19 7.27 -13.47
C PRO A 120 -0.40 8.57 -14.26
N THR A 121 -1.63 9.11 -14.28
CA THR A 121 -1.93 10.36 -15.00
C THR A 121 -1.17 11.54 -14.42
N THR A 122 -1.03 11.61 -13.09
CA THR A 122 -0.28 12.68 -12.42
C THR A 122 1.19 12.69 -12.86
N LEU A 123 1.84 11.53 -12.91
CA LEU A 123 3.23 11.42 -13.37
C LEU A 123 3.38 11.75 -14.85
N GLY A 124 2.47 11.25 -15.71
CA GLY A 124 2.46 11.57 -17.15
C GLY A 124 2.24 13.06 -17.45
N LEU A 125 1.50 13.78 -16.60
CA LEU A 125 1.38 15.24 -16.71
C LEU A 125 2.68 15.95 -16.34
N ILE A 126 3.39 15.49 -15.30
CA ILE A 126 4.68 16.08 -14.90
C ILE A 126 5.70 15.94 -16.03
N THR A 127 5.83 14.74 -16.60
CA THR A 127 6.80 14.49 -17.68
C THR A 127 6.50 15.29 -18.95
N ASN A 128 5.24 15.67 -19.17
CA ASN A 128 4.83 16.50 -20.30
C ASN A 128 4.98 18.00 -20.07
N ILE A 129 4.69 18.49 -18.86
CA ILE A 129 4.78 19.91 -18.51
C ILE A 129 6.23 20.34 -18.31
N PHE A 130 7.03 19.48 -17.68
CA PHE A 130 8.44 19.75 -17.37
C PHE A 130 9.33 18.96 -18.34
N THR A 131 9.73 19.59 -19.43
CA THR A 131 10.56 18.98 -20.48
C THR A 131 12.04 18.98 -20.14
N ASP A 132 12.51 20.02 -19.43
CA ASP A 132 13.89 20.12 -18.96
C ASP A 132 14.18 19.04 -17.89
N PRO A 133 15.25 18.24 -18.03
CA PRO A 133 15.54 17.12 -17.13
C PRO A 133 15.66 17.51 -15.65
N VAL A 134 16.26 18.67 -15.36
CA VAL A 134 16.52 19.11 -13.98
C VAL A 134 15.22 19.53 -13.29
N THR A 135 14.41 20.36 -13.96
CA THR A 135 13.11 20.78 -13.44
C THR A 135 12.12 19.61 -13.35
N ARG A 136 12.16 18.68 -14.31
CA ARG A 136 11.37 17.43 -14.26
C ARG A 136 11.73 16.58 -13.06
N ALA A 137 13.02 16.35 -12.81
CA ALA A 137 13.47 15.59 -11.64
C ALA A 137 13.02 16.24 -10.32
N LYS A 138 13.08 17.59 -10.21
CA LYS A 138 12.56 18.33 -9.05
C LYS A 138 11.05 18.16 -8.88
N ALA A 139 10.29 18.21 -9.97
CA ALA A 139 8.84 18.04 -9.94
C ALA A 139 8.43 16.61 -9.54
N ILE A 140 9.10 15.59 -10.06
CA ILE A 140 8.91 14.19 -9.66
C ILE A 140 9.30 14.00 -8.18
N GLY A 141 10.39 14.63 -7.74
CA GLY A 141 10.80 14.61 -6.32
C GLY A 141 9.74 15.20 -5.39
N LEU A 142 9.13 16.33 -5.77
CA LEU A 142 8.03 16.92 -5.01
C LEU A 142 6.78 16.03 -5.01
N TRP A 143 6.45 15.44 -6.16
CA TRP A 143 5.34 14.48 -6.28
C TRP A 143 5.54 13.28 -5.36
N ALA A 144 6.73 12.68 -5.34
CA ALA A 144 7.08 11.57 -4.46
C ALA A 144 7.04 11.98 -2.98
N ALA A 145 7.52 13.20 -2.67
CA ALA A 145 7.40 13.74 -1.32
C ALA A 145 5.94 13.88 -0.88
N MET A 146 5.04 14.30 -1.77
CA MET A 146 3.61 14.42 -1.47
C MET A 146 2.92 13.08 -1.24
N VAL A 147 3.35 12.01 -1.90
CA VAL A 147 2.93 10.63 -1.57
C VAL A 147 3.32 10.30 -0.13
N GLY A 148 4.58 10.55 0.25
CA GLY A 148 5.07 10.34 1.61
C GLY A 148 4.36 11.19 2.68
N VAL A 149 4.06 12.46 2.35
CA VAL A 149 3.26 13.33 3.22
C VAL A 149 1.85 12.78 3.37
N GLY A 150 1.22 12.28 2.30
CA GLY A 150 -0.10 11.64 2.36
C GLY A 150 -0.12 10.43 3.31
N VAL A 151 0.90 9.57 3.24
CA VAL A 151 1.06 8.42 4.15
C VAL A 151 1.15 8.83 5.61
N ALA A 152 1.79 9.96 5.91
CA ALA A 152 1.89 10.48 7.29
C ALA A 152 0.61 11.20 7.75
N VAL A 153 0.02 12.01 6.86
CA VAL A 153 -1.18 12.81 7.16
C VAL A 153 -2.42 11.94 7.29
N GLY A 154 -2.52 10.82 6.56
CA GLY A 154 -3.66 9.91 6.60
C GLY A 154 -4.06 9.51 8.01
N PRO A 155 -3.23 8.75 8.76
CA PRO A 155 -3.60 8.30 10.10
C PRO A 155 -3.89 9.45 11.09
N ILE A 156 -3.19 10.58 10.98
CA ILE A 156 -3.36 11.74 11.87
C ILE A 156 -4.71 12.42 11.59
N SER A 157 -4.98 12.74 10.32
CA SER A 157 -6.24 13.37 9.92
C SER A 157 -7.42 12.45 10.14
N GLY A 158 -7.31 11.16 9.82
CA GLY A 158 -8.33 10.15 10.09
C GLY A 158 -8.64 10.03 11.57
N GLY A 159 -7.60 9.95 12.41
CA GLY A 159 -7.79 9.87 13.84
C GLY A 159 -8.44 11.13 14.42
N TRP A 160 -8.04 12.32 13.96
CA TRP A 160 -8.68 13.58 14.37
C TRP A 160 -10.15 13.64 13.94
N LEU A 161 -10.44 13.22 12.70
CA LEU A 161 -11.79 13.16 12.18
C LEU A 161 -12.67 12.22 13.00
N LEU A 162 -12.18 11.04 13.37
CA LEU A 162 -12.90 10.05 14.17
C LEU A 162 -13.16 10.50 15.62
N GLU A 163 -12.38 11.42 16.16
CA GLU A 163 -12.63 11.99 17.49
C GLU A 163 -13.75 13.03 17.49
N HIS A 164 -14.00 13.70 16.35
CA HIS A 164 -14.91 14.85 16.26
C HIS A 164 -16.14 14.58 15.39
N PHE A 165 -16.09 13.59 14.52
CA PHE A 165 -17.10 13.25 13.52
C PHE A 165 -17.31 11.73 13.46
N TRP A 166 -18.39 11.28 12.80
CA TRP A 166 -18.68 9.86 12.61
C TRP A 166 -17.71 9.23 11.59
N TRP A 167 -17.57 7.90 11.57
CA TRP A 167 -16.56 7.21 10.75
C TRP A 167 -16.58 7.55 9.26
N GLY A 168 -17.74 7.86 8.67
CA GLY A 168 -17.85 8.23 7.26
C GLY A 168 -17.08 9.50 6.90
N SER A 169 -16.73 10.34 7.87
CA SER A 169 -15.92 11.54 7.65
C SER A 169 -14.54 11.25 7.06
N VAL A 170 -13.96 10.06 7.34
CA VAL A 170 -12.65 9.65 6.79
C VAL A 170 -12.69 9.48 5.27
N PHE A 171 -13.86 9.23 4.70
CA PHE A 171 -14.06 9.19 3.25
C PHE A 171 -14.52 10.56 2.72
N MET A 172 -15.34 11.30 3.48
CA MET A 172 -15.80 12.63 3.06
C MET A 172 -14.67 13.64 2.90
N VAL A 173 -13.58 13.53 3.66
CA VAL A 173 -12.41 14.44 3.56
C VAL A 173 -11.78 14.45 2.16
N ASN A 174 -11.93 13.36 1.40
CA ASN A 174 -11.42 13.26 0.04
C ASN A 174 -12.17 14.17 -0.93
N ILE A 175 -13.46 14.42 -0.70
CA ILE A 175 -14.35 15.17 -1.60
C ILE A 175 -13.87 16.62 -1.80
N PRO A 176 -13.65 17.45 -0.74
CA PRO A 176 -13.18 18.82 -0.93
C PRO A 176 -11.80 18.87 -1.59
N ILE A 177 -10.90 17.92 -1.27
CA ILE A 177 -9.56 17.86 -1.87
C ILE A 177 -9.66 17.55 -3.37
N ALA A 178 -10.46 16.55 -3.74
CA ALA A 178 -10.70 16.18 -5.12
C ALA A 178 -11.40 17.30 -5.90
N ALA A 179 -12.37 18.00 -5.29
CA ALA A 179 -13.04 19.14 -5.92
C ALA A 179 -12.05 20.28 -6.23
N LEU A 180 -11.16 20.63 -5.28
CA LEU A 180 -10.10 21.60 -5.50
C LEU A 180 -9.14 21.16 -6.62
N ALA A 181 -8.77 19.88 -6.65
CA ALA A 181 -7.92 19.33 -7.69
C ALA A 181 -8.60 19.33 -9.07
N ILE A 182 -9.90 19.05 -9.16
CA ILE A 182 -10.68 19.11 -10.41
C ILE A 182 -10.75 20.56 -10.91
N ILE A 183 -11.11 21.50 -10.04
CA ILE A 183 -11.19 22.93 -10.38
C ILE A 183 -9.81 23.41 -10.86
N GLY A 184 -8.76 23.17 -10.08
CA GLY A 184 -7.39 23.51 -10.46
C GLY A 184 -6.93 22.80 -11.75
N GLY A 185 -7.35 21.56 -11.96
CA GLY A 185 -7.06 20.76 -13.15
C GLY A 185 -7.68 21.39 -14.40
N THR A 186 -8.91 21.88 -14.31
CA THR A 186 -9.54 22.61 -15.42
C THR A 186 -8.88 23.97 -15.70
N LEU A 187 -8.41 24.67 -14.67
CA LEU A 187 -7.89 26.03 -14.78
C LEU A 187 -6.43 26.10 -15.22
N PHE A 188 -5.57 25.20 -14.71
CA PHE A 188 -4.11 25.32 -14.83
C PHE A 188 -3.44 24.19 -15.62
N VAL A 189 -4.05 23.00 -15.69
CA VAL A 189 -3.41 21.85 -16.34
C VAL A 189 -3.67 21.92 -17.86
N PRO A 190 -2.62 21.83 -18.71
CA PRO A 190 -2.79 21.79 -20.16
C PRO A 190 -3.34 20.45 -20.64
N THR A 191 -4.04 20.45 -21.77
CA THR A 191 -4.41 19.19 -22.43
C THR A 191 -3.20 18.57 -23.11
N SER A 192 -2.87 17.34 -22.76
CA SER A 192 -1.86 16.55 -23.47
C SER A 192 -2.38 15.15 -23.75
N ARG A 193 -1.98 14.60 -24.89
CA ARG A 193 -2.25 13.22 -25.31
C ARG A 193 -1.13 12.75 -26.23
N ASP A 194 -0.88 11.45 -26.21
CA ASP A 194 0.00 10.76 -27.14
C ASP A 194 -0.84 9.84 -28.05
N PRO A 195 -1.11 10.24 -29.31
CA PRO A 195 -1.82 9.41 -30.26
C PRO A 195 -1.10 8.10 -30.63
N ALA A 196 0.21 8.01 -30.39
CA ALA A 196 1.03 6.83 -30.63
C ALA A 196 1.07 5.88 -29.42
N ALA A 197 0.40 6.23 -28.31
CA ALA A 197 0.34 5.38 -27.12
C ALA A 197 -0.17 3.96 -27.49
N PRO A 198 0.48 2.89 -27.00
CA PRO A 198 0.10 1.51 -27.29
C PRO A 198 -1.36 1.20 -26.96
N ARG A 199 -1.91 0.19 -27.63
CA ARG A 199 -3.22 -0.36 -27.26
C ARG A 199 -3.12 -1.06 -25.91
N VAL A 200 -4.23 -1.06 -25.18
CA VAL A 200 -4.37 -1.71 -23.89
C VAL A 200 -4.37 -3.23 -24.10
N ASP A 201 -3.56 -3.94 -23.32
CA ASP A 201 -3.66 -5.40 -23.24
C ASP A 201 -4.83 -5.80 -22.33
N VAL A 202 -6.03 -5.90 -22.92
CA VAL A 202 -7.24 -6.28 -22.16
C VAL A 202 -7.13 -7.70 -21.59
N GLY A 203 -6.48 -8.62 -22.32
CA GLY A 203 -6.29 -10.00 -21.86
C GLY A 203 -5.34 -10.05 -20.66
N GLY A 204 -4.21 -9.35 -20.76
CA GLY A 204 -3.25 -9.18 -19.68
C GLY A 204 -3.88 -8.53 -18.44
N LEU A 205 -4.75 -7.54 -18.64
CA LEU A 205 -5.44 -6.81 -17.57
C LEU A 205 -6.36 -7.74 -16.78
N ILE A 206 -7.18 -8.51 -17.50
CA ILE A 206 -8.12 -9.45 -16.88
C ILE A 206 -7.33 -10.54 -16.15
N LEU A 207 -6.32 -11.13 -16.78
CA LEU A 207 -5.54 -12.22 -16.20
C LEU A 207 -4.74 -11.77 -14.96
N SER A 208 -4.03 -10.65 -15.04
CA SER A 208 -3.28 -10.09 -13.90
C SER A 208 -4.19 -9.72 -12.74
N THR A 209 -5.24 -8.93 -13.01
CA THR A 209 -6.18 -8.49 -11.96
C THR A 209 -6.87 -9.70 -11.31
N THR A 210 -7.36 -10.65 -12.11
CA THR A 210 -8.04 -11.85 -11.58
C THR A 210 -7.07 -12.75 -10.83
N GLY A 211 -5.85 -12.96 -11.34
CA GLY A 211 -4.86 -13.83 -10.70
C GLY A 211 -4.40 -13.30 -9.34
N ILE A 212 -4.13 -11.99 -9.25
CA ILE A 212 -3.74 -11.33 -8.00
C ILE A 212 -4.93 -11.26 -7.05
N THR A 213 -6.13 -10.96 -7.55
CA THR A 213 -7.36 -10.98 -6.74
C THR A 213 -7.62 -12.37 -6.16
N ALA A 214 -7.49 -13.43 -6.96
CA ALA A 214 -7.65 -14.80 -6.49
C ALA A 214 -6.60 -15.16 -5.42
N LEU A 215 -5.36 -14.70 -5.58
CA LEU A 215 -4.31 -14.90 -4.58
C LEU A 215 -4.65 -14.20 -3.25
N VAL A 216 -4.94 -12.90 -3.31
CA VAL A 216 -5.26 -12.08 -2.13
C VAL A 216 -6.54 -12.62 -1.46
N TYR A 217 -7.56 -12.95 -2.25
CA TYR A 217 -8.81 -13.54 -1.76
C TYR A 217 -8.56 -14.85 -1.02
N THR A 218 -7.77 -15.74 -1.60
CA THR A 218 -7.44 -17.01 -0.95
C THR A 218 -6.67 -16.78 0.36
N VAL A 219 -5.73 -15.84 0.39
CA VAL A 219 -4.96 -15.52 1.60
C VAL A 219 -5.88 -14.98 2.70
N ILE A 220 -6.74 -14.00 2.40
CA ILE A 220 -7.64 -13.35 3.36
C ILE A 220 -8.68 -14.33 3.93
N GLU A 221 -9.21 -15.24 3.10
CA GLU A 221 -10.26 -16.17 3.50
C GLU A 221 -9.72 -17.47 4.15
N ALA A 222 -8.44 -17.80 3.93
CA ALA A 222 -7.82 -19.01 4.47
C ALA A 222 -7.94 -19.19 6.00
N PRO A 223 -7.86 -18.13 6.84
CA PRO A 223 -8.11 -18.26 8.29
C PRO A 223 -9.53 -18.73 8.62
N THR A 224 -10.52 -18.33 7.82
CA THR A 224 -11.94 -18.67 8.03
C THR A 224 -12.26 -20.07 7.52
N TRP A 225 -11.75 -20.45 6.34
CA TRP A 225 -11.99 -21.79 5.79
C TRP A 225 -11.10 -22.86 6.43
N GLY A 226 -9.91 -22.47 6.88
CA GLY A 226 -8.83 -23.36 7.29
C GLY A 226 -7.76 -23.47 6.20
N TRP A 227 -6.49 -23.39 6.61
CA TRP A 227 -5.34 -23.43 5.68
C TRP A 227 -5.19 -24.76 4.93
N THR A 228 -5.73 -25.86 5.48
CA THR A 228 -5.69 -27.20 4.89
C THR A 228 -7.02 -27.60 4.22
N ASP A 229 -7.99 -26.70 4.15
CA ASP A 229 -9.27 -26.94 3.49
C ASP A 229 -9.09 -26.99 1.97
N ASP A 230 -9.85 -27.86 1.29
CA ASP A 230 -9.80 -28.03 -0.17
C ASP A 230 -10.09 -26.72 -0.92
N ARG A 231 -10.92 -25.84 -0.35
CA ARG A 231 -11.22 -24.50 -0.92
C ARG A 231 -9.98 -23.62 -0.95
N THR A 232 -9.19 -23.62 0.12
CA THR A 232 -7.94 -22.87 0.22
C THR A 232 -6.91 -23.39 -0.77
N ALA A 233 -6.75 -24.71 -0.85
CA ALA A 233 -5.86 -25.34 -1.83
C ALA A 233 -6.29 -25.04 -3.27
N ALA A 234 -7.58 -25.18 -3.59
CA ALA A 234 -8.14 -24.86 -4.90
C ALA A 234 -7.95 -23.38 -5.26
N GLY A 235 -8.12 -22.47 -4.30
CA GLY A 235 -7.88 -21.04 -4.47
C GLY A 235 -6.43 -20.74 -4.87
N PHE A 236 -5.45 -21.30 -4.16
CA PHE A 236 -4.03 -21.11 -4.48
C PHE A 236 -3.65 -21.73 -5.83
N ILE A 237 -4.17 -22.92 -6.15
CA ILE A 237 -3.95 -23.55 -7.46
C ILE A 237 -4.54 -22.68 -8.58
N THR A 238 -5.74 -22.14 -8.37
CA THR A 238 -6.41 -21.26 -9.34
C THR A 238 -5.62 -19.98 -9.56
N ALA A 239 -5.21 -19.32 -8.48
CA ALA A 239 -4.38 -18.12 -8.55
C ALA A 239 -3.05 -18.38 -9.27
N ALA A 240 -2.34 -19.45 -8.90
CA ALA A 240 -1.09 -19.84 -9.55
C ALA A 240 -1.29 -20.13 -11.04
N THR A 241 -2.35 -20.85 -11.40
CA THR A 241 -2.68 -21.17 -12.79
C THR A 241 -2.94 -19.90 -13.60
N ILE A 242 -3.75 -18.98 -13.08
CA ILE A 242 -4.07 -17.72 -13.78
C ILE A 242 -2.81 -16.86 -13.94
N LEU A 243 -1.96 -16.76 -12.92
CA LEU A 243 -0.72 -15.99 -12.99
C LEU A 243 0.31 -16.60 -13.98
N VAL A 244 0.37 -17.94 -14.07
CA VAL A 244 1.18 -18.62 -15.10
C VAL A 244 0.62 -18.35 -16.50
N VAL A 245 -0.70 -18.39 -16.67
CA VAL A 245 -1.38 -18.08 -17.94
C VAL A 245 -1.15 -16.62 -18.31
N PHE A 246 -1.19 -15.69 -17.35
CA PHE A 246 -0.83 -14.27 -17.54
C PHE A 246 0.61 -14.13 -18.05
N ALA A 247 1.58 -14.74 -17.37
CA ALA A 247 2.98 -14.67 -17.79
C ALA A 247 3.21 -15.27 -19.19
N TRP A 248 2.48 -16.32 -19.55
CA TRP A 248 2.50 -16.90 -20.88
C TRP A 248 1.83 -15.99 -21.93
N TRP A 249 0.71 -15.34 -21.58
CA TRP A 249 -0.02 -14.40 -22.42
C TRP A 249 0.85 -13.19 -22.77
N GLU A 250 1.45 -12.54 -21.77
CA GLU A 250 2.31 -11.37 -21.98
C GLU A 250 3.53 -11.68 -22.88
N ARG A 251 4.04 -12.93 -22.86
CA ARG A 251 5.14 -13.33 -23.77
C ARG A 251 4.72 -13.47 -25.22
N ARG A 252 3.42 -13.65 -25.49
CA ARG A 252 2.87 -13.85 -26.85
C ARG A 252 2.07 -12.67 -27.36
N SER A 253 1.65 -11.77 -26.48
CA SER A 253 0.89 -10.57 -26.83
C SER A 253 1.70 -9.68 -27.77
N SER A 254 1.01 -9.07 -28.75
CA SER A 254 1.62 -8.11 -29.68
C SER A 254 1.86 -6.74 -29.04
N HIS A 255 1.09 -6.44 -27.99
CA HIS A 255 1.18 -5.19 -27.22
C HIS A 255 1.07 -5.52 -25.73
N PRO A 256 2.07 -6.23 -25.16
CA PRO A 256 2.03 -6.61 -23.75
C PRO A 256 1.99 -5.37 -22.87
N MET A 257 1.20 -5.42 -21.79
CA MET A 257 1.25 -4.37 -20.77
C MET A 257 2.53 -4.45 -19.93
N LEU A 258 3.09 -5.65 -19.83
CA LEU A 258 4.28 -5.96 -19.04
C LEU A 258 5.18 -6.84 -19.88
N ASP A 259 6.29 -6.27 -20.35
CA ASP A 259 7.35 -7.05 -20.97
C ASP A 259 8.02 -7.93 -19.91
N VAL A 260 7.48 -9.12 -19.67
CA VAL A 260 7.97 -10.03 -18.61
C VAL A 260 9.44 -10.45 -18.81
N SER A 261 10.01 -10.21 -19.99
CA SER A 261 11.43 -10.46 -20.23
C SER A 261 12.35 -9.55 -19.41
N VAL A 262 11.86 -8.39 -18.97
CA VAL A 262 12.61 -7.47 -18.10
C VAL A 262 12.97 -8.10 -16.75
N PHE A 263 12.19 -9.07 -16.28
CA PHE A 263 12.49 -9.83 -15.05
C PHE A 263 13.66 -10.83 -15.21
N PHE A 264 14.16 -11.08 -16.43
CA PHE A 264 15.44 -11.77 -16.59
C PHE A 264 16.62 -10.87 -16.22
N ASN A 265 16.43 -9.54 -16.20
CA ASN A 265 17.43 -8.62 -15.68
C ASN A 265 17.44 -8.69 -14.14
N ARG A 266 18.56 -9.17 -13.59
CA ARG A 266 18.73 -9.34 -12.14
C ARG A 266 18.60 -8.03 -11.36
N ARG A 267 18.95 -6.89 -11.96
CA ARG A 267 18.75 -5.57 -11.32
C ARG A 267 17.28 -5.22 -11.20
N PHE A 268 16.54 -5.42 -12.29
CA PHE A 268 15.10 -5.19 -12.32
C PHE A 268 14.38 -6.10 -11.31
N SER A 269 14.66 -7.39 -11.34
CA SER A 269 14.03 -8.37 -10.44
C SER A 269 14.42 -8.20 -8.98
N GLY A 270 15.70 -7.97 -8.70
CA GLY A 270 16.16 -7.73 -7.33
C GLY A 270 15.60 -6.42 -6.77
N GLY A 271 15.56 -5.34 -7.56
CA GLY A 271 14.92 -4.09 -7.17
C GLY A 271 13.42 -4.26 -6.94
N SER A 272 12.72 -4.93 -7.86
CA SER A 272 11.27 -5.19 -7.75
C SER A 272 10.95 -5.99 -6.50
N LEU A 273 11.70 -7.06 -6.22
CA LEU A 273 11.54 -7.87 -5.01
C LEU A 273 11.77 -7.04 -3.74
N ALA A 274 12.79 -6.18 -3.72
CA ALA A 274 13.09 -5.32 -2.58
C ALA A 274 11.96 -4.31 -2.30
N VAL A 275 11.40 -3.71 -3.35
CA VAL A 275 10.24 -2.79 -3.24
C VAL A 275 9.01 -3.55 -2.76
N THR A 276 8.64 -4.67 -3.40
CA THR A 276 7.49 -5.49 -2.99
C THR A 276 7.62 -5.92 -1.54
N ALA A 277 8.78 -6.46 -1.14
CA ALA A 277 9.02 -6.90 0.22
C ALA A 277 8.90 -5.74 1.21
N GLY A 278 9.53 -4.59 0.95
CA GLY A 278 9.48 -3.44 1.84
C GLY A 278 8.07 -2.89 2.07
N PHE A 279 7.24 -2.80 1.02
CA PHE A 279 5.87 -2.33 1.15
C PHE A 279 4.93 -3.37 1.76
N LEU A 280 5.15 -4.66 1.49
CA LEU A 280 4.49 -5.77 2.16
C LEU A 280 4.69 -5.67 3.68
N THR A 281 5.94 -5.53 4.13
CA THR A 281 6.20 -5.40 5.57
C THR A 281 5.67 -4.11 6.16
N LEU A 282 5.75 -2.98 5.44
CA LEU A 282 5.24 -1.70 5.94
C LEU A 282 3.72 -1.73 6.16
N PHE A 283 2.95 -2.13 5.15
CA PHE A 283 1.50 -2.09 5.21
C PHE A 283 0.95 -3.17 6.15
N GLY A 284 1.55 -4.36 6.15
CA GLY A 284 1.22 -5.39 7.14
C GLY A 284 1.49 -4.92 8.58
N PHE A 285 2.62 -4.23 8.81
CA PHE A 285 2.90 -3.63 10.12
C PHE A 285 1.87 -2.54 10.48
N ILE A 286 1.57 -1.61 9.58
CA ILE A 286 0.60 -0.53 9.83
C ILE A 286 -0.78 -1.10 10.18
N PHE A 287 -1.21 -2.16 9.50
CA PHE A 287 -2.47 -2.84 9.77
C PHE A 287 -2.54 -3.41 11.20
N VAL A 288 -1.49 -4.10 11.66
CA VAL A 288 -1.51 -4.73 13.00
C VAL A 288 -1.22 -3.72 14.12
N ILE A 289 -0.27 -2.80 13.92
CA ILE A 289 0.15 -1.85 14.97
C ILE A 289 -0.94 -0.83 15.32
N THR A 290 -1.76 -0.43 14.35
CA THR A 290 -2.89 0.48 14.58
C THR A 290 -3.94 -0.17 15.49
N GLN A 291 -4.19 -1.46 15.31
CA GLN A 291 -5.06 -2.25 16.18
C GLN A 291 -4.44 -2.43 17.57
N TYR A 292 -3.14 -2.70 17.66
CA TYR A 292 -2.42 -2.78 18.95
C TYR A 292 -2.53 -1.48 19.75
N PHE A 293 -2.33 -0.34 19.09
CA PHE A 293 -2.47 0.97 19.74
C PHE A 293 -3.87 1.22 20.29
N GLN A 294 -4.91 0.86 19.54
CA GLN A 294 -6.28 1.17 19.95
C GLN A 294 -6.88 0.13 20.90
N PHE A 295 -6.59 -1.16 20.73
CA PHE A 295 -7.21 -2.22 21.52
C PHE A 295 -6.38 -2.70 22.73
N ILE A 296 -5.05 -2.61 22.67
CA ILE A 296 -4.15 -3.05 23.76
C ILE A 296 -3.60 -1.87 24.56
N LYS A 297 -3.26 -0.77 23.88
CA LYS A 297 -2.74 0.45 24.54
C LYS A 297 -3.84 1.46 24.91
N ASP A 298 -5.09 1.17 24.56
CA ASP A 298 -6.26 2.04 24.77
C ASP A 298 -6.07 3.48 24.25
N TYR A 299 -5.24 3.67 23.23
CA TYR A 299 -5.07 4.97 22.59
C TYR A 299 -6.29 5.30 21.73
N THR A 300 -6.65 6.59 21.70
CA THR A 300 -7.64 7.09 20.74
C THR A 300 -7.13 6.95 19.30
N ALA A 301 -8.03 7.04 18.31
CA ALA A 301 -7.66 7.00 16.91
C ALA A 301 -6.65 8.10 16.54
N PHE A 302 -6.84 9.34 17.03
CA PHE A 302 -5.89 10.43 16.82
C PHE A 302 -4.53 10.13 17.48
N GLN A 303 -4.55 9.63 18.71
CA GLN A 303 -3.33 9.25 19.42
C GLN A 303 -2.55 8.16 18.70
N ALA A 304 -3.24 7.15 18.13
CA ALA A 304 -2.64 6.11 17.31
C ALA A 304 -2.03 6.69 16.02
N GLY A 305 -2.75 7.58 15.33
CA GLY A 305 -2.29 8.25 14.12
C GLY A 305 -1.03 9.09 14.34
N VAL A 306 -1.01 9.94 15.38
CA VAL A 306 0.16 10.75 15.75
C VAL A 306 1.36 9.86 16.13
N ARG A 307 1.10 8.72 16.78
CA ARG A 307 2.16 7.80 17.23
C ARG A 307 2.84 7.03 16.10
N LEU A 308 2.33 7.08 14.88
CA LEU A 308 2.97 6.53 13.67
C LEU A 308 4.01 7.48 13.04
N LEU A 309 4.08 8.74 13.48
CA LEU A 309 5.05 9.72 12.96
C LEU A 309 6.52 9.26 12.93
N PRO A 310 7.03 8.47 13.90
CA PRO A 310 8.40 7.97 13.84
C PRO A 310 8.71 7.17 12.57
N VAL A 311 7.74 6.40 12.04
CA VAL A 311 7.90 5.65 10.79
C VAL A 311 8.16 6.63 9.63
N ALA A 312 7.28 7.62 9.45
CA ALA A 312 7.38 8.60 8.37
C ALA A 312 8.67 9.43 8.47
N ALA A 313 9.03 9.89 9.68
CA ALA A 313 10.25 10.65 9.91
C ALA A 313 11.50 9.82 9.57
N SER A 314 11.53 8.56 9.96
CA SER A 314 12.67 7.68 9.68
C SER A 314 12.80 7.34 8.20
N ILE A 315 11.67 7.09 7.49
CA ILE A 315 11.67 6.90 6.03
C ILE A 315 12.28 8.13 5.35
N ALA A 316 11.79 9.32 5.70
CA ALA A 316 12.27 10.57 5.09
C ALA A 316 13.77 10.77 5.28
N LEU A 317 14.26 10.58 6.51
CA LEU A 317 15.69 10.70 6.82
C LEU A 317 16.52 9.64 6.08
N ALA A 318 16.10 8.39 6.11
CA ALA A 318 16.81 7.30 5.45
C ALA A 318 16.82 7.42 3.92
N SER A 319 15.75 7.91 3.30
CA SER A 319 15.71 8.15 1.85
C SER A 319 16.64 9.29 1.42
N ILE A 320 16.94 10.26 2.29
CA ILE A 320 17.95 11.29 2.04
C ILE A 320 19.38 10.73 2.20
N LEU A 321 19.58 9.81 3.13
CA LEU A 321 20.88 9.20 3.42
C LEU A 321 21.24 8.08 2.44
N GLY A 322 20.24 7.35 1.94
CA GLY A 322 20.37 6.18 1.06
C GLY A 322 21.29 6.43 -0.14
N PRO A 323 21.01 7.42 -1.00
CA PRO A 323 21.84 7.71 -2.17
C PRO A 323 23.33 7.96 -1.84
N ARG A 324 23.61 8.67 -0.73
CA ARG A 324 24.99 8.93 -0.28
C ARG A 324 25.70 7.65 0.20
N LEU A 325 24.95 6.73 0.81
CA LEU A 325 25.48 5.43 1.21
C LEU A 325 25.71 4.53 -0.01
N VAL A 326 24.85 4.61 -1.03
CA VAL A 326 24.97 3.87 -2.29
C VAL A 326 26.24 4.28 -3.02
N GLU A 327 26.55 5.58 -3.10
CA GLU A 327 27.80 6.06 -3.69
C GLU A 327 29.05 5.43 -3.05
N ARG A 328 29.00 5.17 -1.74
CA ARG A 328 30.14 4.63 -0.97
C ARG A 328 30.20 3.10 -0.94
N ARG A 329 29.05 2.43 -0.83
CA ARG A 329 28.96 0.99 -0.53
C ARG A 329 28.29 0.16 -1.64
N GLY A 330 27.68 0.80 -2.63
CA GLY A 330 26.94 0.16 -3.72
C GLY A 330 25.49 -0.17 -3.34
N THR A 331 24.63 -0.25 -4.36
CA THR A 331 23.17 -0.43 -4.23
C THR A 331 22.82 -1.70 -3.44
N THR A 332 23.44 -2.84 -3.78
CA THR A 332 23.16 -4.13 -3.12
C THR A 332 23.39 -4.07 -1.61
N ALA A 333 24.53 -3.52 -1.17
CA ALA A 333 24.87 -3.48 0.25
C ALA A 333 23.88 -2.62 1.05
N VAL A 334 23.46 -1.49 0.48
CA VAL A 334 22.50 -0.57 1.13
C VAL A 334 21.11 -1.19 1.19
N VAL A 335 20.62 -1.80 0.10
CA VAL A 335 19.30 -2.44 0.05
C VAL A 335 19.22 -3.62 1.01
N VAL A 336 20.25 -4.48 1.03
CA VAL A 336 20.31 -5.64 1.94
C VAL A 336 20.37 -5.19 3.40
N ALA A 337 21.18 -4.17 3.71
CA ALA A 337 21.24 -3.60 5.05
C ALA A 337 19.90 -2.98 5.46
N GLY A 338 19.22 -2.26 4.56
CA GLY A 338 17.89 -1.70 4.79
C GLY A 338 16.86 -2.78 5.13
N LEU A 339 16.79 -3.85 4.33
CA LEU A 339 15.88 -4.98 4.57
C LEU A 339 16.21 -5.72 5.88
N ALA A 340 17.49 -5.88 6.21
CA ALA A 340 17.92 -6.49 7.47
C ALA A 340 17.58 -5.63 8.69
N VAL A 341 17.75 -4.30 8.60
CA VAL A 341 17.34 -3.34 9.65
C VAL A 341 15.82 -3.36 9.84
N PHE A 342 15.07 -3.41 8.74
CA PHE A 342 13.62 -3.56 8.78
C PHE A 342 13.22 -4.84 9.51
N ALA A 343 13.80 -5.98 9.11
CA ALA A 343 13.53 -7.26 9.75
C ALA A 343 13.89 -7.29 11.24
N ALA A 344 15.01 -6.68 11.64
CA ALA A 344 15.39 -6.55 13.03
C ALA A 344 14.38 -5.70 13.82
N GLY A 345 13.86 -4.62 13.22
CA GLY A 345 12.78 -3.82 13.79
C GLY A 345 11.50 -4.64 14.03
N LEU A 346 11.12 -5.50 13.09
CA LEU A 346 9.93 -6.36 13.21
C LEU A 346 10.15 -7.50 14.22
N ALA A 347 11.32 -8.13 14.21
CA ALA A 347 11.69 -9.12 15.20
C ALA A 347 11.67 -8.53 16.62
N TRP A 348 12.14 -7.29 16.80
CA TRP A 348 12.01 -6.61 18.07
C TRP A 348 10.57 -6.19 18.39
N ALA A 349 9.79 -5.72 17.41
CA ALA A 349 8.38 -5.43 17.60
C ALA A 349 7.56 -6.67 18.03
N SER A 350 7.99 -7.87 17.63
CA SER A 350 7.36 -9.13 18.06
C SER A 350 7.41 -9.37 19.57
N THR A 351 8.29 -8.67 20.30
CA THR A 351 8.39 -8.78 21.76
C THR A 351 7.51 -7.77 22.50
N ALA A 352 6.68 -7.01 21.78
CA ALA A 352 5.80 -6.02 22.39
C ALA A 352 4.67 -6.70 23.16
N ASP A 353 4.39 -6.19 24.35
CA ASP A 353 3.32 -6.61 25.24
C ASP A 353 2.46 -5.40 25.66
N ALA A 354 1.47 -5.59 26.53
CA ALA A 354 0.63 -4.49 27.01
C ALA A 354 1.42 -3.42 27.81
N ALA A 355 2.47 -3.81 28.52
CA ALA A 355 3.29 -2.94 29.37
C ALA A 355 4.36 -2.16 28.58
N THR A 356 4.63 -2.56 27.34
CA THR A 356 5.72 -2.00 26.53
C THR A 356 5.55 -0.48 26.39
N PRO A 357 6.55 0.31 26.78
CA PRO A 357 6.45 1.76 26.77
C PRO A 357 6.56 2.31 25.34
N TYR A 358 5.91 3.45 25.08
CA TYR A 358 5.84 4.00 23.73
C TYR A 358 7.21 4.36 23.13
N ASN A 359 8.17 4.80 23.95
CA ASN A 359 9.53 5.10 23.49
C ASN A 359 10.22 3.87 22.86
N GLN A 360 9.97 2.66 23.39
CA GLN A 360 10.48 1.42 22.81
C GLN A 360 9.82 1.15 21.44
N ILE A 361 8.50 1.30 21.36
CA ILE A 361 7.74 1.12 20.10
C ILE A 361 8.18 2.14 19.04
N ALA A 362 8.35 3.40 19.45
CA ALA A 362 8.86 4.45 18.57
C ALA A 362 10.27 4.10 18.04
N THR A 363 11.15 3.54 18.88
CA THR A 363 12.48 3.11 18.45
C THR A 363 12.42 1.94 17.46
N GLN A 364 11.53 0.98 17.69
CA GLN A 364 11.25 -0.10 16.73
C GLN A 364 10.79 0.49 15.38
N MET A 365 9.85 1.43 15.41
CA MET A 365 9.36 2.15 14.23
C MET A 365 10.44 2.93 13.47
N LEU A 366 11.44 3.48 14.17
CA LEU A 366 12.59 4.11 13.53
C LEU A 366 13.39 3.09 12.70
N LEU A 367 13.58 1.86 13.19
CA LEU A 367 14.23 0.80 12.41
C LEU A 367 13.38 0.38 11.21
N LEU A 368 12.07 0.25 11.37
CA LEU A 368 11.15 -0.08 10.28
C LEU A 368 11.20 0.96 9.16
N GLY A 369 10.96 2.23 9.51
CA GLY A 369 10.97 3.31 8.53
C GLY A 369 12.35 3.55 7.93
N GLY A 370 13.41 3.43 8.74
CA GLY A 370 14.77 3.61 8.29
C GLY A 370 15.21 2.51 7.32
N GLY A 371 14.85 1.26 7.63
CA GLY A 371 15.05 0.11 6.75
C GLY A 371 14.36 0.30 5.40
N LEU A 372 13.08 0.68 5.42
CA LEU A 372 12.33 0.98 4.19
C LEU A 372 13.00 2.10 3.38
N GLY A 373 13.37 3.21 4.01
CA GLY A 373 13.96 4.36 3.32
C GLY A 373 15.31 4.04 2.67
N LEU A 374 16.12 3.18 3.30
CA LEU A 374 17.38 2.66 2.75
C LEU A 374 17.16 1.61 1.64
N THR A 375 16.00 0.96 1.60
CA THR A 375 15.68 -0.07 0.60
C THR A 375 15.04 0.53 -0.64
N VAL A 376 13.93 1.27 -0.48
CA VAL A 376 13.04 1.63 -1.60
C VAL A 376 13.71 2.59 -2.58
N SER A 377 14.41 3.62 -2.09
CA SER A 377 15.06 4.59 -2.97
C SER A 377 16.10 3.96 -3.91
N PRO A 378 17.11 3.22 -3.41
CA PRO A 378 18.06 2.53 -4.29
C PRO A 378 17.45 1.38 -5.10
N ALA A 379 16.44 0.68 -4.58
CA ALA A 379 15.77 -0.36 -5.34
C ALA A 379 15.01 0.22 -6.54
N THR A 380 14.35 1.37 -6.36
CA THR A 380 13.67 2.10 -7.44
C THR A 380 14.69 2.56 -8.48
N GLU A 381 15.84 3.09 -8.06
CA GLU A 381 16.94 3.47 -8.96
C GLU A 381 17.46 2.25 -9.75
N ALA A 382 17.63 1.09 -9.11
CA ALA A 382 18.03 -0.14 -9.79
C ALA A 382 17.01 -0.62 -10.83
N ILE A 383 15.71 -0.46 -10.57
CA ILE A 383 14.65 -0.76 -11.54
C ILE A 383 14.75 0.20 -12.72
N MET A 384 14.73 1.50 -12.45
CA MET A 384 14.70 2.54 -13.48
C MET A 384 15.97 2.55 -14.33
N GLY A 385 17.14 2.38 -13.72
CA GLY A 385 18.43 2.34 -14.39
C GLY A 385 18.74 1.02 -15.10
N SER A 386 17.88 0.00 -14.97
CA SER A 386 18.05 -1.29 -15.68
C SER A 386 17.40 -1.31 -17.06
N LEU A 387 16.62 -0.28 -17.39
CA LEU A 387 15.91 -0.15 -18.65
C LEU A 387 16.49 1.01 -19.48
N PRO A 388 16.50 0.90 -20.81
CA PRO A 388 16.86 2.03 -21.66
C PRO A 388 15.85 3.19 -21.49
N VAL A 389 16.32 4.41 -21.76
CA VAL A 389 15.61 5.67 -21.44
C VAL A 389 14.22 5.74 -22.08
N ASP A 390 14.05 5.15 -23.27
CA ASP A 390 12.78 5.03 -23.99
C ASP A 390 11.76 4.11 -23.31
N LYS A 391 12.22 3.21 -22.43
CA LYS A 391 11.37 2.31 -21.62
C LYS A 391 11.21 2.76 -20.17
N ALA A 392 11.71 3.94 -19.78
CA ALA A 392 11.63 4.43 -18.40
C ALA A 392 10.17 4.52 -17.87
N GLY A 393 9.20 4.87 -18.71
CA GLY A 393 7.78 4.90 -18.33
C GLY A 393 7.25 3.52 -17.91
N VAL A 394 7.66 2.46 -18.62
CA VAL A 394 7.32 1.06 -18.25
C VAL A 394 7.97 0.70 -16.91
N GLY A 395 9.25 1.05 -16.71
CA GLY A 395 9.94 0.83 -15.44
C GLY A 395 9.22 1.46 -14.24
N SER A 396 8.76 2.71 -14.40
CA SER A 396 8.02 3.40 -13.33
C SER A 396 6.68 2.74 -13.06
N ALA A 397 5.93 2.39 -14.10
CA ALA A 397 4.64 1.74 -13.95
C ALA A 397 4.76 0.38 -13.25
N VAL A 398 5.80 -0.40 -13.56
CA VAL A 398 6.07 -1.66 -12.84
C VAL A 398 6.49 -1.40 -11.40
N ASN A 399 7.35 -0.42 -11.14
CA ASN A 399 7.76 -0.06 -9.78
C ASN A 399 6.56 0.36 -8.90
N ASP A 400 5.64 1.14 -9.44
CA ASP A 400 4.43 1.53 -8.73
C ASP A 400 3.52 0.30 -8.54
N THR A 401 3.37 -0.55 -9.55
CA THR A 401 2.59 -1.78 -9.42
C THR A 401 3.18 -2.71 -8.35
N THR A 402 4.50 -2.93 -8.33
CA THR A 402 5.15 -3.80 -7.33
C THR A 402 5.03 -3.24 -5.92
N ARG A 403 5.04 -1.91 -5.76
CA ARG A 403 4.77 -1.22 -4.50
C ARG A 403 3.37 -1.52 -3.98
N GLU A 404 2.34 -1.28 -4.79
CA GLU A 404 0.94 -1.41 -4.38
C GLU A 404 0.54 -2.89 -4.19
N LEU A 405 1.07 -3.79 -5.03
CA LEU A 405 0.95 -5.23 -4.83
C LEU A 405 1.61 -5.69 -3.54
N GLY A 406 2.81 -5.16 -3.25
CA GLY A 406 3.48 -5.38 -1.96
C GLY A 406 2.58 -4.99 -0.80
N GLY A 407 2.07 -3.75 -0.81
CA GLY A 407 1.19 -3.24 0.24
C GLY A 407 -0.06 -4.11 0.46
N THR A 408 -0.75 -4.48 -0.62
CA THR A 408 -1.95 -5.34 -0.58
C THR A 408 -1.63 -6.73 -0.01
N LEU A 409 -0.57 -7.38 -0.51
CA LEU A 409 -0.13 -8.67 0.05
C LEU A 409 0.31 -8.54 1.51
N GLY A 410 0.83 -7.39 1.91
CA GLY A 410 1.23 -7.08 3.28
C GLY A 410 0.07 -7.15 4.26
N VAL A 411 -1.02 -6.47 3.95
CA VAL A 411 -2.24 -6.47 4.76
C VAL A 411 -2.85 -7.87 4.78
N ALA A 412 -3.02 -8.50 3.61
CA ALA A 412 -3.57 -9.85 3.51
C ALA A 412 -2.76 -10.88 4.31
N ILE A 413 -1.44 -10.93 4.14
CA ILE A 413 -0.59 -11.94 4.80
C ILE A 413 -0.49 -11.68 6.31
N ALA A 414 -0.15 -10.46 6.72
CA ALA A 414 -0.02 -10.12 8.15
C ALA A 414 -1.37 -10.27 8.86
N GLY A 415 -2.44 -9.76 8.26
CA GLY A 415 -3.79 -9.85 8.80
C GLY A 415 -4.29 -11.30 8.91
N SER A 416 -4.02 -12.14 7.91
CA SER A 416 -4.43 -13.54 7.93
C SER A 416 -3.65 -14.38 8.93
N ILE A 417 -2.34 -14.13 9.07
CA ILE A 417 -1.53 -14.77 10.12
C ILE A 417 -2.02 -14.34 11.50
N PHE A 418 -2.21 -13.03 11.68
CA PHE A 418 -2.75 -12.47 12.92
C PHE A 418 -4.10 -13.12 13.27
N ALA A 419 -5.04 -13.17 12.32
CA ALA A 419 -6.38 -13.75 12.52
C ALA A 419 -6.31 -15.24 12.87
N SER A 420 -5.44 -15.99 12.19
CA SER A 420 -5.27 -17.44 12.43
C SER A 420 -4.76 -17.73 13.84
N VAL A 421 -3.76 -16.96 14.30
CA VAL A 421 -3.18 -17.11 15.63
C VAL A 421 -4.14 -16.62 16.70
N TYR A 422 -4.77 -15.46 16.49
CA TYR A 422 -5.76 -14.90 17.41
C TYR A 422 -6.91 -15.86 17.66
N SER A 423 -7.57 -16.33 16.59
CA SER A 423 -8.70 -17.26 16.69
C SER A 423 -8.29 -18.61 17.30
N GLY A 424 -7.11 -19.13 16.96
CA GLY A 424 -6.60 -20.42 17.45
C GLY A 424 -6.18 -20.39 18.93
N HIS A 425 -5.65 -19.27 19.41
CA HIS A 425 -5.21 -19.12 20.81
C HIS A 425 -6.31 -18.59 21.74
N LEU A 426 -7.43 -18.11 21.20
CA LEU A 426 -8.58 -17.73 22.01
C LEU A 426 -9.34 -18.99 22.49
N GLY A 427 -8.88 -19.50 23.63
CA GLY A 427 -9.27 -20.78 24.21
C GLY A 427 -10.77 -20.90 24.52
N THR A 428 -11.34 -22.08 24.25
CA THR A 428 -12.77 -22.40 24.49
C THR A 428 -13.19 -22.25 25.95
N SER A 429 -12.28 -22.56 26.89
CA SER A 429 -12.56 -22.48 28.33
C SER A 429 -12.71 -21.04 28.83
N ALA A 430 -11.90 -20.10 28.29
CA ALA A 430 -12.00 -18.69 28.63
C ALA A 430 -13.28 -18.05 28.09
N LEU A 431 -13.88 -18.64 27.05
CA LEU A 431 -15.10 -18.17 26.39
C LEU A 431 -16.36 -18.97 26.77
N ALA A 432 -16.30 -19.82 27.79
CA ALA A 432 -17.44 -20.65 28.18
C ALA A 432 -18.65 -19.77 28.57
N GLY A 433 -19.79 -19.97 27.89
CA GLY A 433 -21.01 -19.19 28.11
C GLY A 433 -21.06 -17.83 27.40
N LEU A 434 -20.08 -17.54 26.53
CA LEU A 434 -19.98 -16.31 25.74
C LEU A 434 -20.19 -16.59 24.24
N PRO A 435 -20.51 -15.57 23.43
CA PRO A 435 -20.57 -15.70 21.97
C PRO A 435 -19.16 -15.90 21.38
N ALA A 436 -18.62 -17.11 21.51
CA ALA A 436 -17.23 -17.41 21.22
C ALA A 436 -16.83 -17.22 19.75
N ASP A 437 -17.70 -17.60 18.81
CA ASP A 437 -17.39 -17.51 17.38
C ASP A 437 -17.24 -16.05 16.92
N PRO A 438 -18.19 -15.12 17.19
CA PRO A 438 -17.99 -13.69 16.89
C PRO A 438 -16.71 -13.11 17.51
N MET A 439 -16.38 -13.50 18.75
CA MET A 439 -15.17 -13.03 19.43
C MET A 439 -13.88 -13.53 18.77
N ARG A 440 -13.88 -14.73 18.17
CA ARG A 440 -12.71 -15.28 17.45
C ARG A 440 -12.47 -14.59 16.10
N HIS A 441 -13.53 -14.14 15.45
CA HIS A 441 -13.43 -13.49 14.14
C HIS A 441 -13.26 -11.97 14.23
N SER A 442 -13.57 -11.35 15.37
CA SER A 442 -13.38 -9.91 15.59
C SER A 442 -12.98 -9.59 17.02
N MET A 443 -11.80 -8.99 17.16
CA MET A 443 -11.36 -8.45 18.45
C MET A 443 -12.24 -7.28 18.92
N ALA A 444 -12.80 -6.48 18.02
CA ALA A 444 -13.69 -5.39 18.39
C ALA A 444 -14.99 -5.93 19.02
N LEU A 445 -15.52 -7.02 18.47
CA LEU A 445 -16.65 -7.73 19.07
C LEU A 445 -16.26 -8.34 20.42
N ALA A 446 -15.07 -8.92 20.55
CA ALA A 446 -14.57 -9.40 21.83
C ALA A 446 -14.52 -8.28 22.89
N HIS A 447 -14.01 -7.10 22.55
CA HIS A 447 -13.97 -5.96 23.45
C HIS A 447 -15.38 -5.47 23.83
N THR A 448 -16.30 -5.46 22.87
CA THR A 448 -17.72 -5.08 23.10
C THR A 448 -18.40 -6.05 24.05
N VAL A 449 -18.19 -7.36 23.88
CA VAL A 449 -18.70 -8.38 24.81
C VAL A 449 -18.12 -8.18 26.20
N ILE A 450 -16.80 -7.99 26.33
CA ILE A 450 -16.12 -7.77 27.62
C ILE A 450 -16.72 -6.59 28.39
N GLN A 451 -17.08 -5.50 27.72
CA GLN A 451 -17.67 -4.30 28.36
C GLN A 451 -19.02 -4.57 29.04
N HIS A 452 -19.75 -5.60 28.60
CA HIS A 452 -21.05 -5.96 29.16
C HIS A 452 -20.97 -7.08 30.21
N LEU A 453 -19.76 -7.61 30.49
CA LEU A 453 -19.56 -8.67 31.47
C LEU A 453 -19.41 -8.14 32.91
N PRO A 454 -19.82 -8.93 33.92
CA PRO A 454 -19.49 -8.65 35.32
C PRO A 454 -17.97 -8.51 35.52
N ALA A 455 -17.53 -7.55 36.34
CA ALA A 455 -16.11 -7.22 36.52
C ALA A 455 -15.21 -8.43 36.84
N GLN A 456 -15.74 -9.40 37.59
CA GLN A 456 -15.03 -10.62 37.97
C GLN A 456 -14.75 -11.56 36.78
N GLN A 457 -15.64 -11.60 35.77
CA GLN A 457 -15.46 -12.38 34.53
C GLN A 457 -14.71 -11.57 33.47
N ALA A 458 -14.98 -10.26 33.38
CA ALA A 458 -14.38 -9.37 32.38
C ALA A 458 -12.85 -9.38 32.42
N GLY A 459 -12.24 -9.42 33.62
CA GLY A 459 -10.78 -9.47 33.77
C GLY A 459 -10.13 -10.72 33.18
N HIS A 460 -10.73 -11.89 33.41
CA HIS A 460 -10.22 -13.16 32.88
C HIS A 460 -10.35 -13.25 31.35
N VAL A 461 -11.52 -12.86 30.82
CA VAL A 461 -11.79 -12.86 29.38
C VAL A 461 -10.91 -11.84 28.66
N ARG A 462 -10.73 -10.63 29.23
CA ARG A 462 -9.82 -9.61 28.70
C ARG A 462 -8.39 -10.10 28.62
N ALA A 463 -7.88 -10.72 29.69
CA ALA A 463 -6.52 -11.27 29.68
C ALA A 463 -6.33 -12.35 28.60
N ALA A 464 -7.35 -13.18 28.34
CA ALA A 464 -7.32 -14.17 27.27
C ALA A 464 -7.32 -13.53 25.88
N VAL A 465 -8.18 -12.51 25.66
CA VAL A 465 -8.25 -11.76 24.39
C VAL A 465 -6.96 -10.99 24.11
N ASP A 466 -6.43 -10.30 25.12
CA ASP A 466 -5.18 -9.53 25.00
C ASP A 466 -4.00 -10.45 24.71
N ARG A 467 -3.94 -11.61 25.37
CA ARG A 467 -2.88 -12.60 25.10
C ARG A 467 -2.98 -13.17 23.69
N ALA A 468 -4.16 -13.56 23.23
CA ALA A 468 -4.36 -14.05 21.87
C ALA A 468 -3.99 -12.98 20.83
N PHE A 469 -4.30 -11.71 21.11
CA PHE A 469 -3.89 -10.59 20.26
C PHE A 469 -2.37 -10.45 20.19
N LEU A 470 -1.70 -10.46 21.35
CA LEU A 470 -0.25 -10.31 21.43
C LEU A 470 0.48 -11.47 20.77
N ASP A 471 -0.03 -12.70 20.89
CA ASP A 471 0.49 -13.86 20.16
C ASP A 471 0.35 -13.66 18.63
N GLY A 472 -0.80 -13.15 18.17
CA GLY A 472 -1.02 -12.80 16.77
C GLY A 472 -0.06 -11.72 16.27
N LEU A 473 0.14 -10.65 17.05
CA LEU A 473 1.12 -9.59 16.77
C LEU A 473 2.54 -10.15 16.69
N GLN A 474 2.93 -11.01 17.63
CA GLN A 474 4.24 -11.63 17.68
C GLN A 474 4.50 -12.47 16.43
N VAL A 475 3.62 -13.41 16.11
CA VAL A 475 3.81 -14.33 14.97
C VAL A 475 3.76 -13.56 13.65
N SER A 476 2.80 -12.65 13.49
CA SER A 476 2.71 -11.80 12.29
C SER A 476 3.98 -10.99 12.09
N SER A 477 4.50 -10.36 13.16
CA SER A 477 5.74 -9.58 13.09
C SER A 477 6.95 -10.45 12.74
N LEU A 478 7.07 -11.66 13.29
CA LEU A 478 8.15 -12.59 12.99
C LEU A 478 8.09 -13.12 11.55
N VAL A 479 6.90 -13.43 11.02
CA VAL A 479 6.76 -13.86 9.62
C VAL A 479 7.13 -12.71 8.68
N CYS A 480 6.64 -11.51 8.95
CA CYS A 480 7.02 -10.29 8.25
C CYS A 480 8.55 -10.05 8.31
N ALA A 481 9.19 -10.25 9.47
CA ALA A 481 10.64 -10.19 9.62
C ALA A 481 11.35 -11.25 8.76
N GLY A 482 10.83 -12.48 8.74
CA GLY A 482 11.32 -13.58 7.91
C GLY A 482 11.23 -13.28 6.42
N ILE A 483 10.12 -12.69 5.96
CA ILE A 483 9.94 -12.24 4.57
C ILE A 483 10.98 -11.18 4.22
N ALA A 484 11.18 -10.17 5.08
CA ALA A 484 12.19 -9.14 4.85
C ALA A 484 13.62 -9.69 4.83
N LEU A 485 13.98 -10.63 5.72
CA LEU A 485 15.28 -11.31 5.70
C LEU A 485 15.45 -12.20 4.46
N GLY A 486 14.43 -12.96 4.10
CA GLY A 486 14.42 -13.79 2.89
C GLY A 486 14.63 -12.93 1.65
N ALA A 487 13.92 -11.81 1.56
CA ALA A 487 14.14 -10.81 0.52
C ALA A 487 15.57 -10.25 0.56
N ALA A 488 16.12 -9.93 1.74
CA ALA A 488 17.50 -9.47 1.86
C ALA A 488 18.51 -10.49 1.31
N ILE A 489 18.33 -11.77 1.60
CA ILE A 489 19.19 -12.85 1.10
C ILE A 489 19.08 -12.97 -0.43
N VAL A 490 17.85 -13.06 -0.95
CA VAL A 490 17.60 -13.22 -2.39
C VAL A 490 18.08 -11.99 -3.16
N VAL A 491 17.84 -10.79 -2.64
CA VAL A 491 18.30 -9.53 -3.21
C VAL A 491 19.83 -9.44 -3.17
N GLY A 492 20.46 -9.85 -2.07
CA GLY A 492 21.93 -9.91 -1.95
C GLY A 492 22.56 -10.83 -3.00
N TRP A 493 21.87 -11.91 -3.37
CA TRP A 493 22.27 -12.78 -4.46
C TRP A 493 21.96 -12.21 -5.84
N LEU A 494 20.78 -11.60 -6.05
CA LEU A 494 20.34 -11.11 -7.36
C LEU A 494 21.03 -9.80 -7.77
N LEU A 495 21.02 -8.77 -6.92
CA LEU A 495 21.48 -7.42 -7.26
C LEU A 495 23.02 -7.37 -7.41
N PRO A 496 23.56 -7.08 -8.61
CA PRO A 496 25.00 -6.90 -8.78
C PRO A 496 25.49 -5.60 -8.11
N ALA A 497 26.56 -5.71 -7.32
CA ALA A 497 27.05 -4.66 -6.42
C ALA A 497 27.47 -3.33 -7.09
N ARG A 498 27.82 -3.33 -8.39
CA ARG A 498 28.26 -2.16 -9.16
C ARG A 498 27.86 -2.27 -10.63
N GLU A 499 27.66 -1.12 -11.28
CA GLU A 499 27.67 -1.08 -12.75
C GLU A 499 29.03 -1.58 -13.24
N PRO A 500 29.08 -2.56 -14.16
CA PRO A 500 30.32 -2.82 -14.87
C PRO A 500 30.68 -1.55 -15.64
N ALA A 501 31.85 -0.99 -15.34
CA ALA A 501 32.37 0.26 -15.90
C ALA A 501 32.33 0.38 -17.44
N ARG A 502 32.10 -0.73 -18.16
CA ARG A 502 31.94 -0.79 -19.62
C ARG A 502 30.70 -0.04 -20.15
N GLN A 503 29.71 0.26 -19.31
CA GLN A 503 28.48 0.96 -19.75
C GLN A 503 28.64 2.48 -19.73
N LYS A 504 29.36 3.02 -18.73
CA LYS A 504 29.74 4.44 -18.66
C LYS A 504 30.62 4.88 -19.84
N GLU A 505 31.51 4.02 -20.32
CA GLU A 505 32.32 4.29 -21.53
C GLU A 505 31.52 4.19 -22.85
N ARG A 506 30.37 3.50 -22.85
CA ARG A 506 29.49 3.41 -24.03
C ARG A 506 28.45 4.52 -24.11
N GLU A 507 28.12 5.16 -22.99
CA GLU A 507 27.26 6.36 -22.98
C GLU A 507 28.06 7.66 -23.20
N LEU A 508 29.38 7.61 -23.00
CA LEU A 508 30.32 8.69 -23.31
C LEU A 508 30.90 8.63 -24.74
N ARG A 509 30.52 7.62 -25.53
CA ARG A 509 30.84 7.47 -26.96
C ARG A 509 29.56 7.47 -27.78
#